data_AF-A0A397VPY4-F1
#
_entry.id   AF-A0A397VPY4-F1
#
_cell.length_a   1.000
_cell.length_b   1.000
_cell.length_c   1.000
_cell.angle_alpha   90.00
_cell.angle_beta   90.00
_cell.angle_gamma   90.00
#
_symmetry.space_group_name_H-M   'P 1'
#
loop_
_entity.id
_entity.type
_entity.pdbx_description
1 polymer ?
#
loop_
_entity_poly.entity_id
_entity_poly.type
_entity_poly.pdbx_seq_one_letter_code
_entity_poly.pdbx_strand_id
1 'polypeptide(L)'
;MLVLDETSNDGCLYLKVHSFTVLYLLIEIKNEIGTGKCDPTTQAAAFYAKFYAQKKYEQMLTGCNMPCFIIGLAGPWICILGAVYVEKPLIEPLTAFEPLIFINDRTHLEKIARLFMALHIGCNDLTKYYKSLSNSILKTVDSQRFFPYVGDFIYKEKLFNDPHKLIWKAGTKQGQKIIVKFSHKYNDYAHKVCYEIGKAPELFFVSNTINGFYMIIMGYVDGQKLYDCDDLDISEYKKIIDDIGVAISHLHSKNIVFADLRDSNILVIKDENGTYHGILIDFDWAGTDNVEYYPSFMNPDINWPLRAEDGMKLKKEHDMYWLDVLKKKYLIN
;
A
#
# COMPACT_ATOMS: atom_id res chain seq x y z
N MET A 1 -4.08 7.68 37.87
CA MET A 1 -5.46 7.48 38.34
C MET A 1 -6.21 6.80 37.19
N LEU A 2 -6.42 5.49 37.29
CA LEU A 2 -7.17 4.72 36.30
C LEU A 2 -8.62 5.22 36.36
N VAL A 3 -9.14 5.75 35.25
CA VAL A 3 -10.57 5.95 35.11
C VAL A 3 -11.18 4.55 35.03
N LEU A 4 -11.73 4.10 36.15
CA LEU A 4 -12.58 2.92 36.27
C LEU A 4 -13.88 3.25 35.52
N ASP A 5 -13.91 2.94 34.23
CA ASP A 5 -15.14 2.46 33.62
C ASP A 5 -14.97 0.93 33.50
N GLU A 6 -16.07 0.19 33.64
CA GLU A 6 -16.14 -1.27 33.76
C GLU A 6 -15.64 -2.05 32.52
N THR A 7 -14.97 -1.41 31.56
CA THR A 7 -14.25 -2.05 30.46
C THR A 7 -12.97 -2.73 30.97
N SER A 8 -13.12 -3.94 31.53
CA SER A 8 -12.01 -4.87 31.75
C SER A 8 -11.80 -5.73 30.52
N ASN A 9 -10.56 -5.87 30.07
CA ASN A 9 -10.19 -6.90 29.11
C ASN A 9 -9.72 -8.16 29.83
N ASP A 10 -9.82 -9.31 29.18
CA ASP A 10 -9.49 -10.61 29.77
C ASP A 10 -7.98 -10.83 29.96
N GLY A 11 -7.14 -10.21 29.12
CA GLY A 11 -5.69 -10.28 29.27
C GLY A 11 -4.94 -9.14 28.59
N CYS A 12 -3.86 -8.68 29.21
CA CYS A 12 -2.95 -7.69 28.64
C CYS A 12 -1.51 -8.04 28.97
N LEU A 13 -0.60 -7.92 27.99
CA LEU A 13 0.84 -7.92 28.25
C LEU A 13 1.41 -6.51 28.05
N TYR A 14 2.14 -6.08 29.07
CA TYR A 14 2.79 -4.78 29.10
C TYR A 14 4.31 -4.94 29.13
N LEU A 15 5.00 -3.94 28.60
CA LEU A 15 6.43 -3.78 28.76
C LEU A 15 6.72 -2.45 29.45
N LYS A 16 7.58 -2.47 30.48
CA LYS A 16 8.12 -1.24 31.06
C LYS A 16 9.29 -0.79 30.21
N VAL A 17 9.18 0.41 29.65
CA VAL A 17 10.21 1.06 28.83
C VAL A 17 10.50 2.42 29.47
N HIS A 18 11.68 2.54 30.10
CA HIS A 18 12.06 3.71 30.88
C HIS A 18 11.00 4.05 31.95
N SER A 19 10.41 5.25 31.90
CA SER A 19 9.34 5.70 32.81
C SER A 19 7.93 5.35 32.33
N PHE A 20 7.78 4.63 31.22
CA PHE A 20 6.51 4.36 30.57
C PHE A 20 6.16 2.88 30.55
N THR A 21 4.86 2.60 30.49
CA THR A 21 4.31 1.26 30.27
C THR A 21 3.68 1.23 28.89
N VAL A 22 4.18 0.39 27.99
CA VAL A 22 3.62 0.19 26.66
C VAL A 22 2.81 -1.11 26.62
N LEU A 23 1.72 -1.09 25.86
CA LEU A 23 0.89 -2.24 25.56
C LEU A 23 1.37 -2.84 24.23
N TYR A 24 1.69 -4.14 24.21
CA TYR A 24 2.18 -4.79 22.98
C TYR A 24 1.39 -6.05 22.60
N LEU A 25 0.62 -6.60 23.54
CA LEU A 25 -0.35 -7.67 23.28
C LEU A 25 -1.59 -7.46 24.13
N LEU A 26 -2.75 -7.57 23.49
CA LEU A 26 -4.07 -7.53 24.12
C LEU A 26 -4.82 -8.83 23.83
N ILE A 27 -5.59 -9.32 24.80
CA ILE A 27 -6.41 -10.52 24.67
C ILE A 27 -7.81 -10.18 25.15
N GLU A 28 -8.80 -10.48 24.32
CA GLU A 28 -10.22 -10.32 24.64
C GLU A 28 -10.96 -11.60 24.27
N ILE A 29 -11.77 -12.11 25.20
CA ILE A 29 -12.40 -13.42 25.15
C ILE A 29 -13.92 -13.25 25.32
N LYS A 30 -14.69 -13.88 24.44
CA LYS A 30 -16.14 -14.04 24.56
C LYS A 30 -16.54 -15.51 24.49
N ASN A 31 -17.71 -15.83 25.03
CA ASN A 31 -18.23 -17.19 25.05
C ASN A 31 -18.52 -17.72 23.64
N GLU A 32 -19.02 -16.87 22.74
CA GLU A 32 -19.25 -17.15 21.31
C GLU A 32 -19.33 -15.83 20.53
N ILE A 33 -19.21 -15.88 19.20
CA ILE A 33 -19.39 -14.69 18.34
C ILE A 33 -20.81 -14.13 18.55
N GLY A 34 -20.92 -12.81 18.74
CA GLY A 34 -22.19 -12.16 19.02
C GLY A 34 -22.74 -12.33 20.43
N THR A 35 -22.01 -12.98 21.36
CA THR A 35 -22.40 -13.03 22.77
C THR A 35 -21.92 -11.81 23.55
N GLY A 36 -22.72 -11.38 24.53
CA GLY A 36 -22.47 -10.15 25.28
C GLY A 36 -23.00 -8.90 24.56
N LYS A 37 -22.51 -7.72 24.94
CA LYS A 37 -22.90 -6.43 24.34
C LYS A 37 -21.93 -5.96 23.24
N CYS A 38 -20.81 -6.66 23.04
CA CYS A 38 -19.74 -6.24 22.14
C CYS A 38 -18.90 -7.45 21.68
N ASP A 39 -18.49 -7.44 20.42
CA ASP A 39 -17.57 -8.43 19.83
C ASP A 39 -16.16 -8.29 20.45
N PRO A 40 -15.38 -9.37 20.63
CA PRO A 40 -14.06 -9.27 21.25
C PRO A 40 -13.12 -8.34 20.50
N THR A 41 -13.20 -8.29 19.17
CA THR A 41 -12.36 -7.42 18.34
C THR A 41 -12.66 -5.94 18.57
N THR A 42 -13.95 -5.58 18.60
CA THR A 42 -14.42 -4.22 18.85
C THR A 42 -14.10 -3.76 20.27
N GLN A 43 -14.32 -4.62 21.27
CA GLN A 43 -14.00 -4.29 22.67
C GLN A 43 -12.49 -4.09 22.86
N ALA A 44 -11.67 -4.99 22.31
CA ALA A 44 -10.22 -4.88 22.37
C ALA A 44 -9.70 -3.63 21.65
N ALA A 45 -10.23 -3.31 20.46
CA ALA A 45 -9.90 -2.10 19.71
C ALA A 45 -10.24 -0.83 20.50
N ALA A 46 -11.42 -0.79 21.13
CA ALA A 46 -11.84 0.32 21.97
C ALA A 46 -10.92 0.49 23.19
N PHE A 47 -10.49 -0.61 23.81
CA PHE A 47 -9.53 -0.55 24.91
C PHE A 47 -8.18 -0.02 24.46
N TYR A 48 -7.63 -0.50 23.34
CA TYR A 48 -6.37 0.00 22.78
C TYR A 48 -6.45 1.52 22.54
N ALA A 49 -7.55 1.98 21.92
CA ALA A 49 -7.81 3.40 21.69
C ALA A 49 -7.84 4.19 23.02
N LYS A 50 -8.61 3.71 24.00
CA LYS A 50 -8.73 4.34 25.33
C LYS A 50 -7.40 4.34 26.10
N PHE A 51 -6.59 3.30 25.95
CA PHE A 51 -5.30 3.19 26.61
C PHE A 51 -4.36 4.31 26.17
N TYR A 52 -4.22 4.50 24.85
CA TYR A 52 -3.30 5.49 24.28
C TYR A 52 -3.88 6.90 24.20
N ALA A 53 -5.20 7.09 24.30
CA ALA A 53 -5.84 8.40 24.42
C ALA A 53 -5.56 9.13 25.76
N GLN A 54 -4.92 8.47 26.73
CA GLN A 54 -4.59 9.09 28.02
C GLN A 54 -3.48 10.13 27.87
N LYS A 55 -3.63 11.30 28.52
CA LYS A 55 -2.65 12.41 28.49
C LYS A 55 -1.19 12.00 28.71
N LYS A 56 -0.93 11.00 29.56
CA LYS A 56 0.42 10.50 29.85
C LYS A 56 1.15 9.91 28.63
N TYR A 57 0.43 9.57 27.56
CA TYR A 57 0.98 9.01 26.32
C TYR A 57 1.09 10.04 25.19
N GLU A 58 0.51 11.24 25.31
CA GLU A 58 0.51 12.27 24.26
C GLU A 58 1.91 12.52 23.69
N GLN A 59 2.91 12.64 24.57
CA GLN A 59 4.29 12.85 24.15
C GLN A 59 4.85 11.66 23.35
N MET A 60 4.62 10.43 23.82
CA MET A 60 5.14 9.24 23.13
C MET A 60 4.50 9.05 21.74
N LEU A 61 3.23 9.41 21.61
CA LEU A 61 2.50 9.37 20.34
C LEU A 61 3.06 10.33 19.28
N THR A 62 3.86 11.32 19.67
CA THR A 62 4.54 12.20 18.70
C THR A 62 5.71 11.52 17.99
N GLY A 63 6.34 10.52 18.62
CA GLY A 63 7.54 9.85 18.11
C GLY A 63 7.36 8.37 17.77
N CYS A 64 6.24 7.75 18.17
CA CYS A 64 5.99 6.33 17.92
C CYS A 64 4.51 6.05 17.69
N ASN A 65 4.22 5.14 16.75
CA ASN A 65 2.89 4.69 16.40
C ASN A 65 2.36 3.54 17.26
N MET A 66 2.97 3.24 18.41
CA MET A 66 2.47 2.28 19.41
C MET A 66 1.95 0.93 18.87
N PRO A 67 2.74 0.18 18.09
CA PRO A 67 2.27 -1.08 17.52
C PRO A 67 1.86 -2.09 18.62
N CYS A 68 0.75 -2.78 18.42
CA CYS A 68 0.23 -3.78 19.35
C CYS A 68 -0.46 -4.91 18.58
N PHE A 69 -0.26 -6.16 19.02
CA PHE A 69 -1.09 -7.28 18.57
C PHE A 69 -2.33 -7.38 19.45
N ILE A 70 -3.44 -7.82 18.87
CA ILE A 70 -4.68 -8.09 19.59
C ILE A 70 -5.15 -9.50 19.23
N ILE A 71 -5.44 -10.32 20.24
CA ILE A 71 -6.04 -11.63 20.11
C ILE A 71 -7.53 -11.48 20.44
N GLY A 72 -8.38 -11.72 19.45
CA GLY A 72 -9.82 -11.89 19.66
C GLY A 72 -10.17 -13.37 19.73
N LEU A 73 -10.71 -13.81 20.86
CA LEU A 73 -11.24 -15.16 21.05
C LEU A 73 -12.75 -15.10 21.25
N ALA A 74 -13.48 -15.94 20.53
CA ALA A 74 -14.93 -16.08 20.69
C ALA A 74 -15.30 -17.55 20.51
N GLY A 75 -15.70 -18.23 21.58
CA GLY A 75 -15.95 -19.68 21.55
C GLY A 75 -14.71 -20.43 21.02
N PRO A 76 -14.84 -21.24 19.96
CA PRO A 76 -13.70 -21.92 19.34
C PRO A 76 -12.95 -21.06 18.33
N TRP A 77 -13.28 -19.79 18.13
CA TRP A 77 -12.68 -18.97 17.06
C TRP A 77 -11.58 -18.05 17.58
N ILE A 78 -10.48 -17.95 16.83
CA ILE A 78 -9.37 -17.01 17.08
C ILE A 78 -9.16 -16.09 15.89
N CYS A 79 -8.95 -14.80 16.12
CA CYS A 79 -8.39 -13.89 15.11
C CYS A 79 -7.27 -13.05 15.73
N ILE A 80 -6.32 -12.65 14.88
CA ILE A 80 -5.25 -11.73 15.24
C ILE A 80 -5.48 -10.41 14.52
N LEU A 81 -5.48 -9.32 15.26
CA LEU A 81 -5.47 -7.95 14.73
C LEU A 81 -4.14 -7.27 15.03
N GLY A 82 -3.79 -6.32 14.18
CA GLY A 82 -2.71 -5.38 14.39
C GLY A 82 -3.29 -4.01 14.71
N ALA A 83 -2.74 -3.35 15.70
CA ALA A 83 -3.12 -1.99 16.07
C ALA A 83 -1.91 -1.07 16.01
N VAL A 84 -2.10 0.14 15.46
CA VAL A 84 -1.15 1.25 15.48
C VAL A 84 -1.89 2.55 15.77
N TYR A 85 -1.20 3.53 16.31
CA TYR A 85 -1.69 4.87 16.60
C TYR A 85 -1.03 5.87 15.64
N VAL A 86 -1.76 6.27 14.62
CA VAL A 86 -1.31 7.30 13.66
C VAL A 86 -1.85 8.66 14.09
N GLU A 87 -2.76 9.26 13.33
CA GLU A 87 -3.58 10.41 13.76
C GLU A 87 -4.69 9.95 14.71
N LYS A 88 -5.20 8.75 14.44
CA LYS A 88 -6.19 8.02 15.24
C LYS A 88 -5.75 6.55 15.36
N PRO A 89 -6.31 5.79 16.31
CA PRO A 89 -6.14 4.35 16.35
C PRO A 89 -6.56 3.73 15.02
N LEU A 90 -5.68 2.92 14.43
CA LEU A 90 -5.97 2.07 13.27
C LEU A 90 -5.77 0.63 13.71
N ILE A 91 -6.84 -0.16 13.61
CA ILE A 91 -6.89 -1.55 14.02
C ILE A 91 -7.44 -2.33 12.84
N GLU A 92 -6.67 -3.31 12.36
CA GLU A 92 -7.03 -4.10 11.19
C GLU A 92 -6.80 -5.59 11.47
N PRO A 93 -7.67 -6.48 10.97
CA PRO A 93 -7.44 -7.92 11.07
C PRO A 93 -6.22 -8.33 10.24
N LEU A 94 -5.28 -9.03 10.88
CA LEU A 94 -4.14 -9.69 10.22
C LEU A 94 -4.49 -11.11 9.81
N THR A 95 -5.50 -11.71 10.45
CA THR A 95 -6.07 -13.01 10.09
C THR A 95 -7.59 -12.92 10.07
N ALA A 96 -8.23 -13.83 9.35
CA ALA A 96 -9.65 -14.11 9.57
C ALA A 96 -9.86 -14.77 10.94
N PHE A 97 -11.14 -15.00 11.30
CA PHE A 97 -11.46 -15.90 12.41
C PHE A 97 -11.20 -17.34 11.99
N GLU A 98 -10.19 -17.94 12.61
CA GLU A 98 -9.77 -19.31 12.40
C GLU A 98 -10.34 -20.20 13.50
N PRO A 99 -10.88 -21.38 13.18
CA PRO A 99 -11.42 -22.26 14.20
C PRO A 99 -10.31 -23.03 14.92
N LEU A 100 -10.27 -22.96 16.25
CA LEU A 100 -9.46 -23.77 17.16
C LEU A 100 -10.12 -25.12 17.48
N ILE A 101 -10.87 -25.68 16.53
CA ILE A 101 -11.46 -27.01 16.65
C ILE A 101 -10.46 -28.06 16.20
N PHE A 102 -10.44 -29.20 16.88
CA PHE A 102 -9.67 -30.34 16.43
C PHE A 102 -10.39 -30.99 15.24
N ILE A 103 -9.87 -30.76 14.04
CA ILE A 103 -10.28 -31.44 12.81
C ILE A 103 -9.12 -32.29 12.30
N ASN A 104 -9.45 -33.42 11.66
CA ASN A 104 -8.46 -34.26 10.97
C ASN A 104 -8.03 -33.61 9.63
N ASP A 105 -7.68 -32.33 9.67
CA ASP A 105 -7.14 -31.54 8.57
C ASP A 105 -5.77 -31.01 8.98
N ARG A 106 -4.74 -31.67 8.46
CA ARG A 106 -3.35 -31.30 8.72
C ARG A 106 -3.00 -29.91 8.20
N THR A 107 -3.58 -29.47 7.09
CA THR A 107 -3.33 -28.15 6.51
C THR A 107 -3.80 -27.06 7.46
N HIS A 108 -4.99 -27.25 8.05
CA HIS A 108 -5.54 -26.36 9.06
C HIS A 108 -4.71 -26.36 10.34
N LEU A 109 -4.35 -27.54 10.87
CA LEU A 109 -3.50 -27.64 12.06
C LEU A 109 -2.15 -26.94 11.87
N GLU A 110 -1.51 -27.12 10.71
CA GLU A 110 -0.28 -26.42 10.37
C GLU A 110 -0.49 -24.90 10.23
N LYS A 111 -1.63 -24.45 9.70
CA LYS A 111 -2.00 -23.02 9.64
C LYS A 111 -2.11 -22.42 11.04
N ILE A 112 -2.80 -23.09 11.97
CA ILE A 112 -2.93 -22.64 13.37
C ILE A 112 -1.56 -22.63 14.07
N ALA A 113 -0.74 -23.65 13.89
CA ALA A 113 0.62 -23.69 14.45
C ALA A 113 1.49 -22.54 13.90
N ARG A 114 1.42 -22.25 12.60
CA ARG A 114 2.10 -21.11 11.98
C ARG A 114 1.58 -19.78 12.52
N LEU A 115 0.28 -19.64 12.76
CA LEU A 115 -0.32 -18.45 13.36
C LEU A 115 0.27 -18.18 14.75
N PHE A 116 0.29 -19.18 15.64
CA PHE A 116 0.87 -19.01 16.98
C PHE A 116 2.38 -18.72 16.94
N MET A 117 3.13 -19.40 16.07
CA MET A 117 4.56 -19.15 15.90
C MET A 117 4.81 -17.73 15.38
N ALA A 118 4.07 -17.28 14.38
CA ALA A 118 4.17 -15.93 13.83
C ALA A 118 3.83 -14.87 14.88
N LEU A 119 2.78 -15.07 15.67
CA LEU A 119 2.43 -14.17 16.78
C LEU A 119 3.55 -14.13 17.84
N HIS A 120 4.12 -15.28 18.20
CA HIS A 120 5.24 -15.34 19.15
C HIS A 120 6.47 -14.56 18.64
N ILE A 121 6.86 -14.78 17.39
CA ILE A 121 7.96 -14.05 16.75
C ILE A 121 7.65 -12.54 16.72
N GLY A 122 6.45 -12.16 16.29
CA GLY A 122 6.00 -10.77 16.23
C GLY A 122 6.03 -10.08 17.59
N CYS A 123 5.53 -10.73 18.66
CA CYS A 123 5.59 -10.19 20.02
C CYS A 123 7.03 -10.02 20.52
N ASN A 124 7.93 -10.97 20.19
CA ASN A 124 9.34 -10.86 20.53
C ASN A 124 10.01 -9.69 19.80
N ASP A 125 9.74 -9.51 18.51
CA ASP A 125 10.30 -8.42 17.72
C ASP A 125 9.75 -7.07 18.15
N LEU A 126 8.46 -7.00 18.49
CA LEU A 126 7.84 -5.81 19.06
C LEU A 126 8.44 -5.47 20.43
N THR A 127 8.75 -6.48 21.25
CA THR A 127 9.46 -6.29 22.52
C THR A 127 10.87 -5.75 22.30
N LYS A 128 11.62 -6.28 21.31
CA LYS A 128 12.97 -5.77 20.96
C LYS A 128 12.89 -4.33 20.45
N TYR A 129 11.92 -4.04 19.57
CA TYR A 129 11.65 -2.71 19.06
C TYR A 129 11.43 -1.72 20.20
N TYR A 130 10.51 -2.01 21.11
CA TYR A 130 10.24 -1.13 22.24
C TYR A 130 11.44 -0.95 23.18
N LYS A 131 12.25 -2.00 23.40
CA LYS A 131 13.50 -1.90 24.17
C LYS A 131 14.58 -1.06 23.48
N SER A 132 14.56 -0.99 22.15
CA SER A 132 15.50 -0.20 21.36
C SER A 132 15.16 1.30 21.35
N LEU A 133 13.93 1.68 21.72
CA LEU A 133 13.52 3.08 21.80
C LEU A 133 14.31 3.81 22.88
N SER A 134 15.06 4.83 22.48
CA SER A 134 15.76 5.70 23.42
C SER A 134 14.79 6.65 24.13
N ASN A 135 15.20 7.14 25.31
CA ASN A 135 14.47 8.19 26.01
C ASN A 135 14.38 9.50 25.20
N SER A 136 15.28 9.74 24.25
CA SER A 136 15.24 10.91 23.38
C SER A 136 14.20 10.73 22.27
N ILE A 137 14.09 9.54 21.67
CA ILE A 137 13.09 9.23 20.62
C ILE A 137 11.66 9.43 21.14
N LEU A 138 11.39 9.03 22.39
CA LEU A 138 10.08 9.23 23.02
C LEU A 138 9.73 10.69 23.31
N LYS A 139 10.66 11.62 23.11
CA LYS A 139 10.48 13.06 23.31
C LYS A 139 10.60 13.87 22.02
N THR A 140 11.00 13.24 20.92
CA THR A 140 11.14 13.89 19.61
C THR A 140 9.95 13.56 18.73
N VAL A 141 9.47 14.56 18.00
CA VAL A 141 8.46 14.35 16.97
C VAL A 141 9.11 13.59 15.81
N ASP A 142 8.56 12.43 15.46
CA ASP A 142 8.95 11.68 14.28
C ASP A 142 7.82 11.72 13.25
N SER A 143 8.03 12.45 12.15
CA SER A 143 7.07 12.52 11.05
C SER A 143 6.98 11.22 10.26
N GLN A 144 7.97 10.33 10.36
CA GLN A 144 8.00 9.07 9.61
C GLN A 144 7.05 8.02 10.18
N ARG A 145 6.60 8.17 11.43
CA ARG A 145 5.72 7.23 12.12
C ARG A 145 4.36 6.97 11.43
N PHE A 146 3.97 7.87 10.52
CA PHE A 146 2.69 7.80 9.80
C PHE A 146 2.75 6.94 8.52
N PHE A 147 3.95 6.54 8.10
CA PHE A 147 4.15 5.89 6.81
C PHE A 147 4.35 4.37 6.93
N PRO A 148 3.95 3.58 5.92
CA PRO A 148 3.77 2.13 6.05
C PRO A 148 5.08 1.32 6.13
N TYR A 149 6.23 1.85 5.71
CA TYR A 149 7.49 1.10 5.71
C TYR A 149 8.71 1.97 5.95
N VAL A 150 9.55 1.62 6.93
CA VAL A 150 10.81 2.35 7.18
C VAL A 150 11.92 1.73 6.35
N GLY A 151 12.58 2.55 5.52
CA GLY A 151 13.72 2.14 4.68
C GLY A 151 14.85 3.17 4.69
N ASP A 152 15.81 3.01 3.78
CA ASP A 152 16.91 3.98 3.59
C ASP A 152 16.48 5.25 2.83
N PHE A 153 15.28 5.74 3.12
CA PHE A 153 14.69 6.95 2.57
C PHE A 153 13.75 7.61 3.58
N ILE A 154 13.40 8.87 3.32
CA ILE A 154 12.53 9.68 4.17
C ILE A 154 11.33 10.12 3.34
N TYR A 155 10.14 9.69 3.73
CA TYR A 155 8.88 10.16 3.15
C TYR A 155 8.71 11.66 3.36
N LYS A 156 8.16 12.31 2.34
CA LYS A 156 7.90 13.76 2.34
C LYS A 156 6.41 14.02 2.36
N GLU A 157 5.68 13.46 1.41
CA GLU A 157 4.25 13.68 1.26
C GLU A 157 3.58 12.54 0.50
N LYS A 158 2.27 12.35 0.75
CA LYS A 158 1.43 11.48 -0.07
C LYS A 158 1.03 12.24 -1.33
N LEU A 159 1.11 11.62 -2.50
CA LEU A 159 0.83 12.29 -3.78
C LEU A 159 -0.65 12.61 -3.97
N PHE A 160 -1.53 11.83 -3.35
CA PHE A 160 -2.97 11.93 -3.54
C PHE A 160 -3.68 11.88 -2.21
N ASN A 161 -4.74 12.68 -2.06
CA ASN A 161 -5.63 12.63 -0.90
C ASN A 161 -6.61 11.42 -0.94
N ASP A 162 -6.49 10.58 -1.97
CA ASP A 162 -7.26 9.35 -2.12
C ASP A 162 -6.67 8.25 -1.22
N PRO A 163 -7.45 7.64 -0.31
CA PRO A 163 -6.97 6.56 0.57
C PRO A 163 -6.53 5.32 -0.21
N HIS A 164 -7.07 5.05 -1.40
CA HIS A 164 -6.74 3.89 -2.22
C HIS A 164 -5.47 4.07 -3.06
N LYS A 165 -4.99 5.31 -3.25
CA LYS A 165 -3.73 5.59 -3.94
C LYS A 165 -2.57 5.56 -2.95
N LEU A 166 -1.90 4.41 -2.89
CA LEU A 166 -0.75 4.16 -2.02
C LEU A 166 0.56 4.62 -2.67
N ILE A 167 0.69 5.93 -2.91
CA ILE A 167 1.86 6.53 -3.59
C ILE A 167 2.36 7.77 -2.84
N TRP A 168 3.66 7.82 -2.58
CA TRP A 168 4.32 8.87 -1.82
C TRP A 168 5.58 9.39 -2.51
N LYS A 169 5.87 10.67 -2.33
CA LYS A 169 7.21 11.23 -2.59
C LYS A 169 8.11 10.96 -1.38
N ALA A 170 9.35 10.59 -1.66
CA ALA A 170 10.39 10.43 -0.65
C ALA A 170 11.74 10.95 -1.16
N GLY A 171 12.72 11.04 -0.27
CA GLY A 171 14.11 11.35 -0.60
C GLY A 171 15.06 10.33 0.00
N THR A 172 16.07 9.91 -0.77
CA THR A 172 17.16 9.07 -0.25
C THR A 172 18.09 9.88 0.66
N LYS A 173 18.96 9.19 1.41
CA LYS A 173 20.02 9.85 2.20
C LYS A 173 20.97 10.69 1.33
N GLN A 174 21.14 10.34 0.06
CA GLN A 174 21.95 11.10 -0.91
C GLN A 174 21.20 12.28 -1.55
N GLY A 175 19.94 12.52 -1.16
CA GLY A 175 19.14 13.64 -1.69
C GLY A 175 18.41 13.35 -3.00
N GLN A 176 18.44 12.11 -3.50
CA GLN A 176 17.71 11.72 -4.70
C GLN A 176 16.21 11.69 -4.41
N LYS A 177 15.41 12.37 -5.25
CA LYS A 177 13.95 12.36 -5.16
C LYS A 177 13.41 11.07 -5.77
N ILE A 178 12.54 10.38 -5.03
CA ILE A 178 11.98 9.09 -5.43
C ILE A 178 10.47 9.06 -5.20
N ILE A 179 9.80 8.13 -5.86
CA ILE A 179 8.45 7.70 -5.57
C ILE A 179 8.49 6.34 -4.88
N VAL A 180 7.70 6.20 -3.82
CA VAL A 180 7.43 4.92 -3.17
C VAL A 180 5.96 4.59 -3.41
N LYS A 181 5.71 3.51 -4.15
CA LYS A 181 4.37 3.02 -4.50
C LYS A 181 4.15 1.64 -3.90
N PHE A 182 2.93 1.37 -3.44
CA PHE A 182 2.51 0.02 -3.06
C PHE A 182 1.38 -0.44 -3.98
N SER A 183 1.52 -1.63 -4.54
CA SER A 183 0.51 -2.22 -5.43
C SER A 183 0.44 -3.73 -5.29
N HIS A 184 -0.71 -4.31 -5.57
CA HIS A 184 -0.90 -5.77 -5.52
C HIS A 184 -0.23 -6.52 -6.68
N LYS A 185 0.02 -5.82 -7.79
CA LYS A 185 0.69 -6.35 -8.97
C LYS A 185 1.63 -5.29 -9.53
N TYR A 186 2.72 -5.75 -10.12
CA TYR A 186 3.67 -4.87 -10.77
C TYR A 186 4.47 -5.61 -11.83
N ASN A 187 4.54 -5.06 -13.04
CA ASN A 187 5.36 -5.62 -14.11
C ASN A 187 6.69 -4.85 -14.21
N ASP A 188 7.71 -5.32 -13.49
CA ASP A 188 9.02 -4.69 -13.45
C ASP A 188 9.75 -4.78 -14.79
N TYR A 189 9.53 -5.85 -15.56
CA TYR A 189 10.09 -6.03 -16.90
C TYR A 189 9.53 -5.00 -17.88
N ALA A 190 8.21 -4.82 -17.94
CA ALA A 190 7.57 -3.82 -18.79
C ALA A 190 8.08 -2.40 -18.48
N HIS A 191 8.21 -2.06 -17.19
CA HIS A 191 8.77 -0.79 -16.77
C HIS A 191 10.21 -0.60 -17.29
N LYS A 192 11.09 -1.58 -17.06
CA LYS A 192 12.49 -1.53 -17.52
C LYS A 192 12.58 -1.37 -19.04
N VAL A 193 11.76 -2.11 -19.79
CA VAL A 193 11.68 -2.02 -21.26
C VAL A 193 11.31 -0.61 -21.73
N CYS A 194 10.36 0.06 -21.06
CA CYS A 194 10.04 1.45 -21.38
C CYS A 194 11.13 2.43 -20.93
N TYR A 195 11.80 2.17 -19.80
CA TYR A 195 12.91 3.00 -19.33
C TYR A 195 14.10 2.98 -20.30
N GLU A 196 14.43 1.82 -20.88
CA GLU A 196 15.53 1.65 -21.86
C GLU A 196 15.41 2.59 -23.07
N ILE A 197 14.19 2.99 -23.44
CA ILE A 197 13.91 3.92 -24.54
C ILE A 197 13.52 5.33 -24.06
N GLY A 198 13.74 5.64 -22.78
CA GLY A 198 13.44 6.93 -22.17
C GLY A 198 11.94 7.23 -22.04
N LYS A 199 11.08 6.21 -21.99
CA LYS A 199 9.61 6.33 -21.92
C LYS A 199 9.01 5.88 -20.59
N ALA A 200 9.84 5.74 -19.56
CA ALA A 200 9.42 5.56 -18.18
C ALA A 200 10.45 6.17 -17.23
N PRO A 201 10.10 6.44 -15.96
CA PRO A 201 11.07 6.75 -14.92
C PRO A 201 12.06 5.60 -14.71
N GLU A 202 13.17 5.88 -14.03
CA GLU A 202 14.07 4.81 -13.59
C GLU A 202 13.42 3.98 -12.49
N LEU A 203 13.51 2.66 -12.59
CA LEU A 203 13.01 1.74 -11.56
C LEU A 203 14.19 1.30 -10.66
N PHE A 204 14.17 1.71 -9.39
CA PHE A 204 15.25 1.40 -8.45
C PHE A 204 15.04 0.07 -7.73
N PHE A 205 13.80 -0.24 -7.33
CA PHE A 205 13.54 -1.40 -6.50
C PHE A 205 12.10 -1.90 -6.64
N VAL A 206 11.94 -3.23 -6.61
CA VAL A 206 10.66 -3.92 -6.43
C VAL A 206 10.88 -4.99 -5.36
N SER A 207 10.10 -4.95 -4.29
CA SER A 207 10.23 -5.92 -3.19
C SER A 207 9.61 -7.28 -3.55
N ASN A 208 9.88 -8.30 -2.73
CA ASN A 208 8.95 -9.42 -2.62
C ASN A 208 7.59 -8.94 -2.05
N THR A 209 6.52 -9.70 -2.23
CA THR A 209 5.20 -9.32 -1.70
C THR A 209 5.23 -9.21 -0.17
N ILE A 210 4.86 -8.04 0.36
CA ILE A 210 4.64 -7.73 1.77
C ILE A 210 3.13 -7.69 1.99
N ASN A 211 2.58 -8.71 2.64
CA ASN A 211 1.15 -8.83 2.88
C ASN A 211 0.28 -8.63 1.62
N GLY A 212 0.70 -9.22 0.50
CA GLY A 212 0.00 -9.09 -0.79
C GLY A 212 0.30 -7.82 -1.57
N PHE A 213 1.21 -6.96 -1.12
CA PHE A 213 1.66 -5.76 -1.84
C PHE A 213 3.13 -5.84 -2.24
N TYR A 214 3.46 -5.42 -3.45
CA TYR A 214 4.80 -5.01 -3.83
C TYR A 214 5.07 -3.60 -3.32
N MET A 215 6.26 -3.36 -2.77
CA MET A 215 6.81 -2.02 -2.60
C MET A 215 7.69 -1.71 -3.82
N ILE A 216 7.36 -0.63 -4.52
CA ILE A 216 8.04 -0.18 -5.72
C ILE A 216 8.69 1.17 -5.43
N ILE A 217 9.99 1.27 -5.70
CA ILE A 217 10.74 2.52 -5.60
C ILE A 217 11.23 2.90 -7.00
N MET A 218 10.87 4.09 -7.46
CA MET A 218 11.23 4.61 -8.79
C MET A 218 11.62 6.08 -8.72
N GLY A 219 12.22 6.60 -9.79
CA GLY A 219 12.58 8.02 -9.93
C GLY A 219 11.37 8.93 -9.79
N TYR A 220 11.52 10.01 -9.03
CA TYR A 220 10.60 11.13 -9.14
C TYR A 220 10.86 11.86 -10.45
N VAL A 221 9.82 12.06 -11.23
CA VAL A 221 9.87 12.85 -12.46
C VAL A 221 9.02 14.10 -12.25
N ASP A 222 9.62 15.25 -12.54
CA ASP A 222 8.92 16.53 -12.50
C ASP A 222 8.16 16.71 -13.81
N GLY A 223 6.87 16.43 -13.78
CA GLY A 223 6.01 16.45 -14.95
C GLY A 223 4.54 16.56 -14.55
N GLN A 224 3.72 16.90 -15.53
CA GLN A 224 2.27 17.08 -15.36
C GLN A 224 1.53 15.89 -15.95
N LYS A 225 0.37 15.53 -15.39
CA LYS A 225 -0.47 14.49 -15.99
C LYS A 225 -1.04 14.99 -17.31
N LEU A 226 -1.13 14.12 -18.31
CA LEU A 226 -1.63 14.54 -19.63
C LEU A 226 -3.05 15.12 -19.60
N TYR A 227 -3.92 14.66 -18.69
CA TYR A 227 -5.27 15.21 -18.54
C TYR A 227 -5.34 16.57 -17.85
N ASP A 228 -4.26 17.00 -17.19
CA ASP A 228 -4.15 18.31 -16.54
C ASP A 228 -3.50 19.35 -17.46
N CYS A 229 -2.97 18.95 -18.63
CA CYS A 229 -2.41 19.86 -19.61
C CYS A 229 -3.55 20.46 -20.45
N ASP A 230 -3.72 21.79 -20.41
CA ASP A 230 -4.78 22.50 -21.13
C ASP A 230 -4.23 23.53 -22.14
N ASP A 231 -2.92 23.81 -22.09
CA ASP A 231 -2.24 24.92 -22.75
C ASP A 231 -1.26 24.49 -23.85
N LEU A 232 -1.20 23.20 -24.15
CA LEU A 232 -0.35 22.65 -25.22
C LEU A 232 -0.99 22.86 -26.59
N ASP A 233 -0.15 23.09 -27.60
CA ASP A 233 -0.59 23.12 -28.99
C ASP A 233 -0.78 21.71 -29.57
N ILE A 234 -1.48 21.62 -30.70
CA ILE A 234 -1.76 20.35 -31.38
C ILE A 234 -0.47 19.61 -31.76
N SER A 235 0.61 20.32 -32.08
CA SER A 235 1.88 19.71 -32.47
C SER A 235 2.61 19.11 -31.26
N GLU A 236 2.50 19.73 -30.10
CA GLU A 236 3.01 19.25 -28.81
C GLU A 236 2.23 18.02 -28.35
N TYR A 237 0.90 18.06 -28.39
CA TYR A 237 0.08 16.86 -28.15
C TYR A 237 0.45 15.73 -29.09
N LYS A 238 0.62 16.03 -30.38
CA LYS A 238 1.02 15.01 -31.36
C LYS A 238 2.35 14.37 -30.98
N LYS A 239 3.35 15.17 -30.59
CA LYS A 239 4.65 14.67 -30.16
C LYS A 239 4.54 13.76 -28.93
N ILE A 240 3.74 14.15 -27.94
CA ILE A 240 3.47 13.35 -26.74
C ILE A 240 2.81 12.03 -27.10
N ILE A 241 1.75 12.04 -27.92
CA ILE A 241 1.05 10.82 -28.33
C ILE A 241 1.93 9.92 -29.20
N ASP A 242 2.77 10.48 -30.07
CA ASP A 242 3.75 9.72 -30.85
C ASP A 242 4.78 9.03 -29.94
N ASP A 243 5.26 9.70 -28.90
CA ASP A 243 6.15 9.13 -27.89
C ASP A 243 5.50 7.95 -27.14
N ILE A 244 4.22 8.06 -26.80
CA ILE A 244 3.45 6.96 -26.20
C ILE A 244 3.25 5.82 -27.21
N GLY A 245 2.99 6.13 -28.48
CA GLY A 245 2.92 5.13 -29.55
C GLY A 245 4.23 4.34 -29.72
N VAL A 246 5.38 5.00 -29.58
CA VAL A 246 6.70 4.35 -29.56
C VAL A 246 6.83 3.42 -28.36
N ALA A 247 6.43 3.85 -27.16
CA ALA A 247 6.47 3.03 -25.95
C ALA A 247 5.62 1.76 -26.09
N ILE A 248 4.37 1.90 -26.55
CA ILE A 248 3.44 0.79 -26.75
C ILE A 248 3.96 -0.18 -27.83
N SER A 249 4.44 0.34 -28.96
CA SER A 249 5.02 -0.50 -30.02
C SER A 249 6.22 -1.31 -29.50
N HIS A 250 7.04 -0.70 -28.64
CA HIS A 250 8.19 -1.37 -28.05
C HIS A 250 7.76 -2.48 -27.09
N LEU A 251 6.79 -2.24 -26.21
CA LEU A 251 6.20 -3.27 -25.34
C LEU A 251 5.60 -4.42 -26.16
N HIS A 252 4.83 -4.12 -27.21
CA HIS A 252 4.19 -5.11 -28.07
C HIS A 252 5.22 -6.01 -28.78
N SER A 253 6.39 -5.46 -29.15
CA SER A 253 7.51 -6.21 -29.72
C SER A 253 8.12 -7.24 -28.76
N LYS A 254 7.93 -7.03 -27.44
CA LYS A 254 8.32 -7.96 -26.36
C LYS A 254 7.16 -8.84 -25.90
N ASN A 255 6.04 -8.82 -26.63
CA ASN A 255 4.81 -9.53 -26.28
C ASN A 255 4.12 -9.06 -25.00
N ILE A 256 4.30 -7.78 -24.64
CA ILE A 256 3.71 -7.16 -23.46
C ILE A 256 2.57 -6.24 -23.91
N VAL A 257 1.47 -6.26 -23.17
CA VAL A 257 0.32 -5.34 -23.24
C VAL A 257 0.39 -4.42 -22.02
N PHE A 258 0.23 -3.11 -22.20
CA PHE A 258 0.23 -2.14 -21.09
C PHE A 258 -1.09 -2.16 -20.30
N ALA A 259 -2.19 -2.43 -21.00
CA ALA A 259 -3.53 -2.74 -20.51
C ALA A 259 -4.31 -1.57 -19.87
N ASP A 260 -3.63 -0.61 -19.25
CA ASP A 260 -4.26 0.56 -18.60
C ASP A 260 -3.78 1.89 -19.20
N LEU A 261 -3.76 1.98 -20.54
CA LEU A 261 -3.24 3.16 -21.24
C LEU A 261 -4.25 4.32 -21.22
N ARG A 262 -4.18 5.13 -20.16
CA ARG A 262 -5.01 6.33 -19.99
C ARG A 262 -4.12 7.55 -19.80
N ASP A 263 -4.67 8.72 -20.09
CA ASP A 263 -4.04 10.02 -19.83
C ASP A 263 -3.57 10.19 -18.38
N SER A 264 -4.30 9.59 -17.43
CA SER A 264 -3.91 9.55 -16.01
C SER A 264 -2.66 8.70 -15.72
N ASN A 265 -2.21 7.85 -16.64
CA ASN A 265 -1.00 7.05 -16.54
C ASN A 265 0.15 7.58 -17.44
N ILE A 266 -0.03 8.77 -18.01
CA ILE A 266 0.98 9.47 -18.80
C ILE A 266 1.42 10.74 -18.05
N LEU A 267 2.74 10.92 -17.92
CA LEU A 267 3.32 12.21 -17.55
C LEU A 267 3.87 12.91 -18.79
N VAL A 268 3.64 14.21 -18.85
CA VAL A 268 4.23 15.15 -19.79
C VAL A 268 5.44 15.79 -19.12
N ILE A 269 6.60 15.63 -19.74
CA ILE A 269 7.88 16.19 -19.29
C ILE A 269 8.46 17.09 -20.36
N LYS A 270 9.40 17.95 -19.97
CA LYS A 270 10.09 18.86 -20.90
C LYS A 270 11.57 18.51 -20.94
N ASP A 271 12.14 18.40 -22.14
CA ASP A 271 13.59 18.23 -22.30
C ASP A 271 14.35 19.56 -22.11
N GLU A 272 15.68 19.51 -22.19
CA GLU A 272 16.56 20.68 -22.07
C GLU A 272 16.31 21.74 -23.15
N ASN A 273 15.80 21.34 -24.31
CA ASN A 273 15.48 22.22 -25.43
C ASN A 273 14.08 22.84 -25.31
N GLY A 274 13.31 22.46 -24.30
CA GLY A 274 11.96 22.92 -24.11
C GLY A 274 10.91 22.10 -24.88
N THR A 275 11.25 20.93 -25.40
CA THR A 275 10.31 20.05 -26.13
C THR A 275 9.54 19.17 -25.15
N TYR A 276 8.23 19.06 -25.34
CA TYR A 276 7.39 18.18 -24.53
C TYR A 276 7.47 16.72 -24.99
N HIS A 277 7.49 15.82 -24.02
CA HIS A 277 7.55 14.37 -24.20
C HIS A 277 6.57 13.65 -23.28
N GLY A 278 6.00 12.54 -23.78
CA GLY A 278 5.16 11.64 -22.99
C GLY A 278 5.97 10.47 -22.42
N ILE A 279 5.75 10.13 -21.15
CA ILE A 279 6.28 8.92 -20.51
C ILE A 279 5.18 8.16 -19.76
N LEU A 280 5.32 6.84 -19.67
CA LEU A 280 4.41 5.95 -18.93
C LEU A 280 4.90 5.77 -17.48
N ILE A 281 3.96 5.71 -16.52
CA ILE A 281 4.32 5.65 -15.09
C ILE A 281 3.60 4.57 -14.26
N ASP A 282 2.58 3.91 -14.80
CA ASP A 282 1.81 2.89 -14.08
C ASP A 282 1.82 1.56 -14.82
N PHE A 283 2.65 0.62 -14.34
CA PHE A 283 2.86 -0.70 -14.95
C PHE A 283 2.19 -1.83 -14.17
N ASP A 284 1.22 -1.52 -13.31
CA ASP A 284 0.59 -2.49 -12.42
C ASP A 284 -0.22 -3.56 -13.19
N TRP A 285 -0.77 -3.16 -14.33
CA TRP A 285 -1.67 -3.98 -15.15
C TRP A 285 -1.00 -4.56 -16.39
N ALA A 286 0.25 -4.16 -16.65
CA ALA A 286 0.98 -4.64 -17.80
C ALA A 286 1.24 -6.14 -17.69
N GLY A 287 1.14 -6.85 -18.81
CA GLY A 287 1.30 -8.30 -18.82
C GLY A 287 1.41 -8.89 -20.21
N THR A 288 1.65 -10.19 -20.26
CA THR A 288 1.91 -10.94 -21.48
C THR A 288 0.62 -11.12 -22.30
N ASP A 289 0.69 -10.77 -23.58
CA ASP A 289 -0.41 -10.86 -24.55
C ASP A 289 -1.02 -12.27 -24.59
N ASN A 290 -2.35 -12.34 -24.45
CA ASN A 290 -3.16 -13.56 -24.48
C ASN A 290 -2.80 -14.61 -23.40
N VAL A 291 -2.04 -14.24 -22.37
CA VAL A 291 -1.61 -15.10 -21.25
C VAL A 291 -2.09 -14.55 -19.92
N GLU A 292 -1.80 -13.28 -19.63
CA GLU A 292 -2.20 -12.63 -18.39
C GLU A 292 -3.59 -12.01 -18.50
N TYR A 293 -4.16 -11.64 -17.35
CA TYR A 293 -5.56 -11.25 -17.22
C TYR A 293 -5.71 -9.88 -16.56
N TYR A 294 -6.74 -9.15 -16.98
CA TYR A 294 -7.21 -7.99 -16.24
C TYR A 294 -7.55 -8.37 -14.80
N PRO A 295 -7.33 -7.45 -13.83
CA PRO A 295 -7.73 -7.67 -12.45
C PRO A 295 -9.25 -7.81 -12.34
N SER A 296 -9.71 -8.39 -11.23
CA SER A 296 -11.11 -8.31 -10.84
C SER A 296 -11.42 -6.92 -10.28
N PHE A 297 -12.69 -6.52 -10.35
CA PHE A 297 -13.20 -5.23 -9.86
C PHE A 297 -12.65 -4.02 -10.66
N MET A 298 -12.57 -4.14 -11.98
CA MET A 298 -12.27 -2.98 -12.84
C MET A 298 -13.34 -1.91 -12.65
N ASN A 299 -12.94 -0.64 -12.74
CA ASN A 299 -13.89 0.47 -12.58
C ASN A 299 -14.92 0.45 -13.73
N PRO A 300 -16.22 0.26 -13.46
CA PRO A 300 -17.26 0.17 -14.50
C PRO A 300 -17.55 1.51 -15.18
N ASP A 301 -17.13 2.64 -14.59
CA ASP A 301 -17.35 3.98 -15.16
C ASP A 301 -16.38 4.30 -16.30
N ILE A 302 -15.39 3.44 -16.53
CA ILE A 302 -14.43 3.57 -17.62
C ILE A 302 -14.96 2.81 -18.84
N ASN A 303 -14.95 3.47 -20.00
CA ASN A 303 -15.24 2.84 -21.28
C ASN A 303 -14.06 1.96 -21.73
N TRP A 304 -13.95 0.78 -21.15
CA TRP A 304 -12.92 -0.19 -21.48
C TRP A 304 -13.01 -0.66 -22.95
N PRO A 305 -11.88 -1.07 -23.55
CA PRO A 305 -11.87 -1.71 -24.86
C PRO A 305 -12.85 -2.89 -24.93
N LEU A 306 -13.43 -3.15 -26.09
CA LEU A 306 -14.33 -4.29 -26.29
C LEU A 306 -13.64 -5.61 -25.87
N ARG A 307 -14.26 -6.37 -24.96
CA ARG A 307 -13.74 -7.62 -24.35
C ARG A 307 -12.58 -7.44 -23.36
N ALA A 308 -12.26 -6.22 -22.95
CA ALA A 308 -11.46 -5.93 -21.76
C ALA A 308 -12.41 -5.86 -20.55
N GLU A 309 -12.61 -7.00 -19.90
CA GLU A 309 -13.50 -7.18 -18.75
C GLU A 309 -12.75 -7.88 -17.60
N ASP A 310 -13.34 -7.87 -16.41
CA ASP A 310 -12.84 -8.55 -15.22
C ASP A 310 -12.41 -9.99 -15.52
N GLY A 311 -11.14 -10.30 -15.24
CA GLY A 311 -10.60 -11.64 -15.42
C GLY A 311 -10.50 -12.10 -16.88
N MET A 312 -10.66 -11.21 -17.87
CA MET A 312 -10.41 -11.51 -19.27
C MET A 312 -8.95 -11.29 -19.64
N LYS A 313 -8.50 -11.99 -20.69
CA LYS A 313 -7.11 -11.93 -21.15
C LYS A 313 -6.74 -10.55 -21.67
N LEU A 314 -5.52 -10.14 -21.35
CA LEU A 314 -4.88 -8.97 -21.93
C LEU A 314 -4.62 -9.20 -23.42
N LYS A 315 -4.84 -8.16 -24.22
CA LYS A 315 -4.64 -8.20 -25.67
C LYS A 315 -4.02 -6.93 -26.20
N LYS A 316 -3.08 -7.03 -27.12
CA LYS A 316 -2.43 -5.86 -27.76
C LYS A 316 -3.45 -4.90 -28.39
N GLU A 317 -4.55 -5.41 -28.93
CA GLU A 317 -5.61 -4.58 -29.51
C GLU A 317 -6.26 -3.64 -28.48
N HIS A 318 -6.22 -3.97 -27.19
CA HIS A 318 -6.71 -3.11 -26.12
C HIS A 318 -5.87 -1.83 -25.97
N ASP A 319 -4.55 -1.93 -26.09
CA ASP A 319 -3.68 -0.75 -26.09
C ASP A 319 -3.89 0.10 -27.34
N MET A 320 -4.15 -0.54 -28.49
CA MET A 320 -4.44 0.18 -29.74
C MET A 320 -5.75 0.96 -29.64
N TYR A 321 -6.78 0.39 -29.03
CA TYR A 321 -8.02 1.10 -28.71
C TYR A 321 -7.73 2.35 -27.86
N TRP A 322 -6.93 2.20 -26.80
CA TRP A 322 -6.57 3.31 -25.93
C TRP A 322 -5.77 4.40 -26.64
N LEU A 323 -4.81 4.03 -27.49
CA LEU A 323 -4.08 4.98 -28.34
C LEU A 323 -5.04 5.77 -29.24
N ASP A 324 -6.03 5.12 -29.83
CA ASP A 324 -7.02 5.79 -30.67
C ASP A 324 -7.94 6.72 -29.86
N VAL A 325 -8.30 6.35 -28.63
CA VAL A 325 -9.01 7.22 -27.68
C VAL A 325 -8.18 8.48 -27.38
N LEU A 326 -6.89 8.32 -27.08
CA LEU A 326 -5.99 9.45 -26.82
C LEU A 326 -5.86 10.36 -28.05
N LYS A 327 -5.66 9.80 -29.24
CA LYS A 327 -5.61 10.58 -30.49
C LYS A 327 -6.89 11.37 -30.71
N LYS A 328 -8.05 10.74 -30.52
CA LYS A 328 -9.35 11.41 -30.66
C LYS A 328 -9.53 12.54 -29.65
N LYS A 329 -9.08 12.34 -28.41
CA LYS A 329 -9.23 13.33 -27.34
C LYS A 329 -8.32 14.55 -27.53
N TYR A 330 -7.08 14.35 -27.98
CA TYR A 330 -6.06 15.40 -27.96
C TYR A 330 -5.63 15.93 -29.34
N LEU A 331 -5.92 15.22 -30.43
CA LEU A 331 -5.48 15.61 -31.79
C LEU A 331 -6.62 15.95 -32.74
N ILE A 332 -7.87 15.78 -32.33
CA ILE A 332 -9.05 16.12 -33.14
C ILE A 332 -9.72 17.32 -32.47
N ASN A 333 -9.79 18.43 -33.21
CA ASN A 333 -10.56 19.62 -32.83
C ASN A 333 -12.06 19.35 -32.87
#